data_AF-A0A5M6D2B9-F1
#
_entry.id   AF-A0A5M6D2B9-F1
#
_cell.length_a   1.000
_cell.length_b   1.000
_cell.length_c   1.000
_cell.angle_alpha   90.00
_cell.angle_beta   90.00
_cell.angle_gamma   90.00
#
_symmetry.space_group_name_H-M   'P 1'
#
loop_
_entity.id
_entity.type
_entity.pdbx_description
1 polymer ?
#
loop_
_entity_poly.entity_id
_entity_poly.type
_entity_poly.pdbx_seq_one_letter_code
_entity_poly.pdbx_strand_id
1 'polypeptide(L)'
;MNYDPKIIDDYIKSLEYYYFQDFCDRLLITLYPEDYTPVRAGGRKGDMKNDGYCYVSRIFFQAHATRGESAKLTKNKIEEDLIGCLANWDDVLKFVYITNDTLIGEVENFVDALRKKYKKIAIETWGHKRLASKIKCLSHNEIEYIIDRKFLPEISFLNSEVIGAKFLITSEFSIIKEISQNNLSHFPFENPLLFENRTLKFLRSIIGKQQYRHTEIEKSLVIDKEHYLIEFPDAKSIPNDEDEYQFFYHRRTPNREEIKLTLKSDNISQFLLKNRISENRISEIRTCYESECAGAENFQELFIVRPLYAQFLVLKNISNSPIRLKSLESIANDGVLYKKENLEVNEFTNFPKFLIEPGQNIIIPIGLFLSEFKELSESNSDLVSYTYVPNQVQHLKLGALEESPNIEFIGPSFIPKKIIIENKNQEITSLIHDFSFGNIYWLNRHWLFGSCPHLFFVKNGKLKYQGEIFNVLPNQFNKEYIKVPDGVFEVIVAELEQEVTLINQVIVNGNIHDSEIVLKEGEFYSINVFSNDNIELIGKYILNGLSSGILPKNKKSELIEKFKKTRLII
;
A
#
# COMPACT_ATOMS: atom_id res chain seq x y z
N MET A 1 22.31 7.30 19.36
CA MET A 1 21.28 7.78 18.43
C MET A 1 20.01 7.97 19.23
N ASN A 2 19.37 9.14 19.12
CA ASN A 2 18.06 9.36 19.71
C ASN A 2 17.02 8.90 18.68
N TYR A 3 15.96 8.25 19.15
CA TYR A 3 14.77 7.89 18.38
C TYR A 3 13.55 8.34 19.18
N ASP A 4 12.46 8.72 18.52
CA ASP A 4 11.22 9.12 19.18
C ASP A 4 10.74 7.99 20.12
N PRO A 5 10.74 8.20 21.45
CA PRO A 5 10.33 7.18 22.41
C PRO A 5 8.90 6.68 22.21
N LYS A 6 8.06 7.46 21.51
CA LYS A 6 6.68 7.09 21.20
C LYS A 6 6.58 5.99 20.17
N ILE A 7 7.59 5.77 19.32
CA ILE A 7 7.58 4.72 18.29
C ILE A 7 7.31 3.34 18.94
N ILE A 8 7.94 3.05 20.07
CA ILE A 8 7.72 1.80 20.82
C ILE A 8 6.30 1.76 21.36
N ASP A 9 5.84 2.86 21.96
CA ASP A 9 4.52 2.94 22.59
C ASP A 9 3.39 2.77 21.56
N ASP A 10 3.52 3.35 20.37
CA ASP A 10 2.53 3.31 19.29
C ASP A 10 2.58 1.97 18.54
N TYR A 11 3.78 1.41 18.36
CA TYR A 11 3.94 0.07 17.79
C TYR A 11 3.20 -0.98 18.62
N ILE A 12 3.48 -1.09 19.94
CA ILE A 12 2.84 -2.06 20.84
C ILE A 12 1.32 -1.95 20.73
N LYS A 13 0.82 -0.72 20.77
CA LYS A 13 -0.59 -0.35 20.68
C LYS A 13 -1.29 -0.79 19.39
N SER A 14 -0.56 -0.85 18.29
CA SER A 14 -1.08 -1.19 16.96
C SER A 14 -1.18 -2.69 16.68
N LEU A 15 -0.52 -3.51 17.51
CA LEU A 15 -0.46 -4.96 17.29
C LEU A 15 -1.76 -5.63 17.69
N GLU A 16 -2.25 -6.53 16.85
CA GLU A 16 -3.45 -7.34 17.09
C GLU A 16 -3.17 -8.82 16.84
N TYR A 17 -3.93 -9.71 17.52
CA TYR A 17 -3.92 -11.16 17.31
C TYR A 17 -2.51 -11.78 17.24
N TYR A 18 -2.22 -12.56 16.20
CA TYR A 18 -0.96 -13.28 15.99
C TYR A 18 0.26 -12.36 15.94
N TYR A 19 0.12 -11.12 15.44
CA TYR A 19 1.25 -10.17 15.40
C TYR A 19 1.68 -9.74 16.80
N PHE A 20 0.74 -9.66 17.75
CA PHE A 20 1.09 -9.38 19.13
C PHE A 20 1.83 -10.55 19.78
N GLN A 21 1.46 -11.79 19.44
CA GLN A 21 2.15 -12.99 19.89
C GLN A 21 3.57 -13.06 19.32
N ASP A 22 3.76 -12.85 18.01
CA ASP A 22 5.09 -12.85 17.38
C ASP A 22 5.99 -11.73 17.94
N PHE A 23 5.44 -10.55 18.21
CA PHE A 23 6.14 -9.49 18.91
C PHE A 23 6.57 -9.93 20.32
N CYS A 24 5.69 -10.58 21.08
CA CYS A 24 6.02 -11.09 22.41
C CYS A 24 7.13 -12.14 22.34
N ASP A 25 7.16 -12.99 21.32
CA ASP A 25 8.24 -13.96 21.15
C ASP A 25 9.58 -13.29 20.90
N ARG A 26 9.65 -12.33 19.97
CA ARG A 26 10.90 -11.57 19.75
C ARG A 26 11.37 -10.87 21.02
N LEU A 27 10.45 -10.28 21.78
CA LEU A 27 10.74 -9.65 23.07
C LEU A 27 11.26 -10.67 24.09
N LEU A 28 10.60 -11.83 24.23
CA LEU A 28 10.94 -12.81 25.25
C LEU A 28 12.20 -13.60 24.92
N ILE A 29 12.48 -13.87 23.64
CA ILE A 29 13.78 -14.38 23.17
C ILE A 29 14.90 -13.41 23.56
N THR A 30 14.66 -12.10 23.41
CA THR A 30 15.64 -11.08 23.75
C THR A 30 15.84 -10.93 25.26
N LEU A 31 14.76 -11.01 26.05
CA LEU A 31 14.83 -10.88 27.51
C LEU A 31 15.34 -12.14 28.23
N TYR A 32 15.15 -13.31 27.62
CA TYR A 32 15.51 -14.61 28.18
C TYR A 32 16.25 -15.44 27.13
N PRO A 33 17.45 -14.98 26.70
CA PRO A 33 18.24 -15.70 25.72
C PRO A 33 18.53 -17.11 26.23
N GLU A 34 18.39 -18.10 25.34
CA GLU A 34 18.65 -19.52 25.61
C GLU A 34 17.72 -20.21 26.63
N ASP A 35 16.74 -19.51 27.21
CA ASP A 35 15.75 -20.10 28.15
C ASP A 35 14.33 -20.09 27.56
N TYR A 36 13.97 -19.04 26.82
CA TYR A 36 12.62 -18.92 26.25
C TYR A 36 12.39 -19.80 25.01
N THR A 37 11.26 -20.49 24.98
CA THR A 37 10.78 -21.28 23.84
C THR A 37 9.35 -20.87 23.48
N PRO A 38 9.09 -20.44 22.23
CA PRO A 38 7.74 -20.16 21.76
C PRO A 38 6.92 -21.45 21.60
N VAL A 39 5.63 -21.38 21.88
CA VAL A 39 4.68 -22.48 21.70
C VAL A 39 3.63 -22.06 20.67
N ARG A 40 3.27 -22.97 19.77
CA ARG A 40 2.26 -22.76 18.73
C ARG A 40 1.26 -23.90 18.73
N ALA A 41 0.00 -23.60 18.42
CA ALA A 41 -1.03 -24.62 18.28
C ALA A 41 -0.70 -25.57 17.12
N GLY A 42 -0.32 -26.81 17.44
CA GLY A 42 0.02 -27.83 16.44
C GLY A 42 -0.57 -29.19 16.80
N GLY A 43 -1.33 -29.79 15.88
CA GLY A 43 -1.95 -31.12 16.05
C GLY A 43 -3.18 -31.14 16.96
N ARG A 44 -3.63 -32.34 17.37
CA ARG A 44 -4.90 -32.55 18.12
C ARG A 44 -4.92 -31.98 19.55
N LYS A 45 -3.77 -31.55 20.08
CA LYS A 45 -3.62 -31.12 21.49
C LYS A 45 -3.59 -29.58 21.69
N GLY A 46 -3.63 -28.79 20.62
CA GLY A 46 -3.63 -27.32 20.71
C GLY A 46 -2.34 -26.73 21.28
N ASP A 47 -2.41 -25.51 21.79
CA ASP A 47 -1.31 -24.71 22.37
C ASP A 47 -1.06 -25.00 23.87
N MET A 48 -1.77 -25.96 24.46
CA MET A 48 -1.72 -26.26 25.91
C MET A 48 -1.89 -25.02 26.82
N LYS A 49 -2.54 -23.96 26.30
CA LYS A 49 -2.80 -22.69 27.00
C LYS A 49 -1.54 -21.96 27.49
N ASN A 50 -0.47 -21.98 26.68
CA ASN A 50 0.65 -21.05 26.79
C ASN A 50 1.20 -20.68 25.41
N ASP A 51 1.58 -19.42 25.23
CA ASP A 51 2.16 -18.95 23.97
C ASP A 51 3.69 -19.10 23.93
N GLY A 52 4.29 -19.32 25.10
CA GLY A 52 5.70 -19.65 25.26
C GLY A 52 6.07 -19.83 26.72
N TYR A 53 7.25 -20.37 26.98
CA TYR A 53 7.75 -20.56 28.35
C TYR A 53 9.27 -20.60 28.40
N CYS A 54 9.81 -20.30 29.58
CA CYS A 54 11.21 -20.49 29.91
C CYS A 54 11.40 -21.87 30.56
N TYR A 55 12.20 -22.75 29.95
CA TYR A 55 12.29 -24.15 30.41
C TYR A 55 13.08 -24.32 31.71
N VAL A 56 14.11 -23.50 31.96
CA VAL A 56 14.92 -23.54 33.20
C VAL A 56 14.18 -22.84 34.32
N SER A 57 13.75 -21.60 34.09
CA SER A 57 13.13 -20.76 35.11
C SER A 57 11.65 -21.06 35.34
N ARG A 58 11.04 -21.91 34.52
CA ARG A 58 9.63 -22.34 34.56
C ARG A 58 8.66 -21.16 34.64
N ILE A 59 8.95 -20.14 33.82
CA ILE A 59 8.11 -18.96 33.62
C ILE A 59 7.26 -19.19 32.38
N PHE A 60 5.94 -19.14 32.53
CA PHE A 60 4.99 -19.34 31.45
C PHE A 60 4.37 -18.01 31.04
N PHE A 61 4.27 -17.79 29.73
CA PHE A 61 3.78 -16.56 29.15
C PHE A 61 2.52 -16.82 28.35
N GLN A 62 1.53 -15.95 28.52
CA GLN A 62 0.35 -15.87 27.68
C GLN A 62 0.24 -14.46 27.13
N ALA A 63 0.28 -14.32 25.81
CA ALA A 63 0.12 -13.07 25.10
C ALA A 63 -1.32 -12.94 24.61
N HIS A 64 -2.01 -11.86 25.00
CA HIS A 64 -3.35 -11.56 24.51
C HIS A 64 -3.49 -10.07 24.25
N ALA A 65 -3.82 -9.71 23.02
CA ALA A 65 -4.08 -8.33 22.63
C ALA A 65 -5.50 -7.94 23.10
N THR A 66 -5.61 -7.19 24.20
CA THR A 66 -6.91 -6.86 24.83
C THR A 66 -7.46 -5.49 24.43
N ARG A 67 -6.83 -4.78 23.49
CA ARG A 67 -7.20 -3.39 23.20
C ARG A 67 -8.64 -3.32 22.67
N GLY A 68 -9.50 -2.61 23.39
CA GLY A 68 -10.93 -2.50 23.07
C GLY A 68 -11.83 -3.58 23.68
N GLU A 69 -11.27 -4.54 24.44
CA GLU A 69 -12.06 -5.50 25.20
C GLU A 69 -12.62 -4.91 26.50
N SER A 70 -13.73 -5.48 26.97
CA SER A 70 -14.26 -5.14 28.29
C SER A 70 -13.44 -5.78 29.40
N ALA A 71 -13.37 -5.13 30.57
CA ALA A 71 -12.70 -5.67 31.75
C ALA A 71 -13.19 -7.07 32.14
N LYS A 72 -14.47 -7.37 31.91
CA LYS A 72 -15.04 -8.70 32.15
C LYS A 72 -14.39 -9.78 31.27
N LEU A 73 -14.22 -9.50 29.98
CA LEU A 73 -13.59 -10.44 29.04
C LEU A 73 -12.13 -10.66 29.40
N THR A 74 -11.38 -9.58 29.69
CA THR A 74 -9.98 -9.68 30.10
C THR A 74 -9.80 -10.51 31.39
N LYS A 75 -10.67 -10.32 32.40
CA LYS A 75 -10.62 -11.12 33.63
C LYS A 75 -10.85 -12.60 33.36
N ASN A 76 -11.91 -12.92 32.60
CA ASN A 76 -12.22 -14.30 32.23
C ASN A 76 -11.03 -14.93 31.50
N LYS A 77 -10.44 -14.21 30.54
CA LYS A 77 -9.30 -14.68 29.76
C LYS A 77 -8.09 -14.98 30.63
N ILE A 78 -7.72 -14.06 31.53
CA ILE A 78 -6.61 -14.27 32.49
C ILE A 78 -6.84 -15.52 33.34
N GLU A 79 -8.05 -15.72 33.87
CA GLU A 79 -8.35 -16.89 34.71
C GLU A 79 -8.39 -18.19 33.91
N GLU A 80 -9.02 -18.18 32.73
CA GLU A 80 -9.07 -19.33 31.82
C GLU A 80 -7.67 -19.79 31.40
N ASP A 81 -6.80 -18.86 31.02
CA ASP A 81 -5.44 -19.19 30.59
C ASP A 81 -4.57 -19.63 31.77
N LEU A 82 -4.70 -19.00 32.95
CA LEU A 82 -4.00 -19.44 34.15
C LEU A 82 -4.40 -20.85 34.57
N ILE A 83 -5.71 -21.14 34.65
CA ILE A 83 -6.21 -22.47 35.02
C ILE A 83 -5.81 -23.49 33.96
N GLY A 84 -5.93 -23.14 32.68
CA GLY A 84 -5.53 -23.99 31.57
C GLY A 84 -4.04 -24.33 31.60
N CYS A 85 -3.18 -23.36 31.90
CA CYS A 85 -1.74 -23.56 32.04
C CYS A 85 -1.44 -24.51 33.22
N LEU A 86 -2.00 -24.26 34.41
CA LEU A 86 -1.79 -25.09 35.60
C LEU A 86 -2.37 -26.51 35.47
N ALA A 87 -3.38 -26.71 34.62
CA ALA A 87 -3.94 -28.03 34.35
C ALA A 87 -3.04 -28.88 33.42
N ASN A 88 -2.19 -28.23 32.63
CA ASN A 88 -1.29 -28.90 31.67
C ASN A 88 0.14 -29.00 32.19
N TRP A 89 0.51 -28.21 33.20
CA TRP A 89 1.89 -28.07 33.70
C TRP A 89 1.92 -28.03 35.24
N ASP A 90 2.56 -29.03 35.86
CA ASP A 90 2.58 -29.19 37.33
C ASP A 90 3.71 -28.41 38.02
N ASP A 91 4.66 -27.88 37.25
CA ASP A 91 5.91 -27.27 37.71
C ASP A 91 6.03 -25.78 37.34
N VAL A 92 4.90 -25.12 37.09
CA VAL A 92 4.83 -23.66 36.86
C VAL A 92 5.30 -22.92 38.11
N LEU A 93 6.38 -22.16 38.00
CA LEU A 93 6.86 -21.29 39.09
C LEU A 93 6.31 -19.86 38.96
N LYS A 94 6.12 -19.41 37.72
CA LYS A 94 5.63 -18.07 37.42
C LYS A 94 4.74 -18.07 36.18
N PHE A 95 3.62 -17.37 36.25
CA PHE A 95 2.72 -17.10 35.13
C PHE A 95 2.69 -15.61 34.84
N VAL A 96 2.91 -15.24 33.58
CA VAL A 96 2.95 -13.85 33.12
C VAL A 96 1.93 -13.66 32.02
N TYR A 97 0.93 -12.84 32.30
CA TYR A 97 -0.05 -12.42 31.30
C TYR A 97 0.41 -11.12 30.64
N ILE A 98 0.58 -11.14 29.33
CA ILE A 98 1.09 -10.03 28.53
C ILE A 98 -0.03 -9.44 27.68
N THR A 99 -0.20 -8.12 27.70
CA THR A 99 -1.18 -7.40 26.87
C THR A 99 -0.65 -6.07 26.32
N ASN A 100 -1.12 -5.71 25.14
CA ASN A 100 -0.86 -4.43 24.48
C ASN A 100 -1.66 -3.24 25.08
N ASP A 101 -2.52 -3.48 26.07
CA ASP A 101 -3.34 -2.45 26.69
C ASP A 101 -2.86 -2.06 28.11
N THR A 102 -3.41 -0.97 28.63
CA THR A 102 -3.27 -0.59 30.04
C THR A 102 -4.37 -1.27 30.85
N LEU A 103 -3.98 -2.17 31.74
CA LEU A 103 -4.93 -2.81 32.64
C LEU A 103 -5.54 -1.79 33.61
N ILE A 104 -6.87 -1.74 33.65
CA ILE A 104 -7.59 -0.88 34.57
C ILE A 104 -7.61 -1.48 35.98
N GLY A 105 -7.79 -0.64 37.00
CA GLY A 105 -7.69 -1.06 38.41
C GLY A 105 -8.61 -2.22 38.81
N GLU A 106 -9.77 -2.37 38.17
CA GLU A 106 -10.68 -3.50 38.42
C GLU A 106 -10.09 -4.86 37.99
N VAL A 107 -9.26 -4.87 36.93
CA VAL A 107 -8.55 -6.08 36.45
C VAL A 107 -7.35 -6.37 37.36
N GLU A 108 -6.58 -5.36 37.76
CA GLU A 108 -5.48 -5.56 38.72
C GLU A 108 -5.96 -6.08 40.08
N ASN A 109 -7.08 -5.57 40.61
CA ASN A 109 -7.69 -6.11 41.83
C ASN A 109 -8.09 -7.58 41.69
N PHE A 110 -8.51 -8.00 40.50
CA PHE A 110 -8.82 -9.39 40.21
C PHE A 110 -7.55 -10.26 40.18
N VAL A 111 -6.49 -9.77 39.55
CA VAL A 111 -5.19 -10.45 39.54
C VAL A 111 -4.63 -10.56 40.97
N ASP A 112 -4.81 -9.57 41.82
CA ASP A 112 -4.45 -9.66 43.25
C ASP A 112 -5.23 -10.74 44.01
N ALA A 113 -6.50 -10.95 43.67
CA ALA A 113 -7.27 -12.07 44.21
C ALA A 113 -6.70 -13.42 43.73
N LEU A 114 -6.29 -13.53 42.46
CA LEU A 114 -5.63 -14.71 41.93
C LEU A 114 -4.28 -14.97 42.62
N ARG A 115 -3.46 -13.93 42.84
CA ARG A 115 -2.19 -14.02 43.59
C ARG A 115 -2.41 -14.58 45.01
N LYS A 116 -3.49 -14.18 45.68
CA LYS A 116 -3.86 -14.70 47.01
C LYS A 116 -4.33 -16.16 46.98
N LYS A 117 -5.05 -16.55 45.92
CA LYS A 117 -5.58 -17.90 45.70
C LYS A 117 -4.46 -18.89 45.38
N TYR A 118 -3.53 -18.53 44.51
CA TYR A 118 -2.44 -19.40 44.04
C TYR A 118 -1.09 -19.01 44.64
N LYS A 119 -0.91 -19.19 45.95
CA LYS A 119 0.29 -18.74 46.69
C LYS A 119 1.61 -19.43 46.30
N LYS A 120 1.53 -20.55 45.60
CA LYS A 120 2.71 -21.34 45.21
C LYS A 120 3.36 -20.87 43.91
N ILE A 121 2.68 -20.00 43.16
CA ILE A 121 3.15 -19.48 41.87
C ILE A 121 3.17 -17.96 41.90
N ALA A 122 4.13 -17.35 41.21
CA ALA A 122 4.13 -15.90 41.01
C ALA A 122 3.23 -15.54 39.81
N ILE A 123 2.24 -14.66 40.00
CA ILE A 123 1.37 -14.20 38.91
C ILE A 123 1.66 -12.73 38.61
N GLU A 124 2.07 -12.45 37.37
CA GLU A 124 2.35 -11.09 36.90
C GLU A 124 1.53 -10.70 35.67
N THR A 125 1.34 -9.39 35.52
CA THR A 125 0.76 -8.76 34.34
C THR A 125 1.76 -7.78 33.73
N TRP A 126 1.92 -7.86 32.41
CA TRP A 126 2.73 -6.94 31.61
C TRP A 126 1.81 -6.21 30.64
N GLY A 127 1.28 -5.06 31.08
CA GLY A 127 0.56 -4.15 30.20
C GLY A 127 1.50 -3.25 29.39
N HIS A 128 0.90 -2.46 28.50
CA HIS A 128 1.56 -1.51 27.58
C HIS A 128 2.78 -0.80 28.18
N LYS A 129 2.61 -0.09 29.30
CA LYS A 129 3.67 0.72 29.91
C LYS A 129 4.86 -0.11 30.39
N ARG A 130 4.60 -1.33 30.88
CA ARG A 130 5.65 -2.23 31.38
C ARG A 130 6.41 -2.89 30.23
N LEU A 131 5.74 -3.19 29.13
CA LEU A 131 6.39 -3.62 27.90
C LEU A 131 7.29 -2.53 27.33
N ALA A 132 6.75 -1.30 27.21
CA ALA A 132 7.52 -0.16 26.73
C ALA A 132 8.75 0.12 27.61
N SER A 133 8.63 0.04 28.94
CA SER A 133 9.77 0.25 29.83
C SER A 133 10.84 -0.83 29.70
N LYS A 134 10.44 -2.11 29.56
CA LYS A 134 11.37 -3.22 29.30
C LYS A 134 12.14 -3.03 28.00
N ILE A 135 11.44 -2.68 26.92
CA ILE A 135 12.04 -2.48 25.60
C ILE A 135 13.00 -1.28 25.59
N LYS A 136 12.63 -0.19 26.27
CA LYS A 136 13.48 1.01 26.37
C LYS A 136 14.82 0.78 27.08
N CYS A 137 14.98 -0.34 27.78
CA CYS A 137 16.24 -0.72 28.43
C CYS A 137 17.16 -1.57 27.54
N LEU A 138 16.72 -1.96 26.34
CA LEU A 138 17.48 -2.80 25.42
C LEU A 138 18.37 -1.97 24.49
N SER A 139 19.34 -2.63 23.86
CA SER A 139 20.18 -1.99 22.84
C SER A 139 19.36 -1.65 21.59
N HIS A 140 19.87 -0.72 20.79
CA HIS A 140 19.17 -0.26 19.60
C HIS A 140 18.80 -1.38 18.62
N ASN A 141 19.76 -2.27 18.32
CA ASN A 141 19.55 -3.39 17.41
C ASN A 141 18.51 -4.39 17.94
N GLU A 142 18.49 -4.61 19.26
CA GLU A 142 17.48 -5.46 19.90
C GLU A 142 16.09 -4.83 19.81
N ILE A 143 15.99 -3.52 19.99
CA ILE A 143 14.72 -2.82 19.86
C ILE A 143 14.22 -2.93 18.41
N GLU A 144 15.06 -2.65 17.41
CA GLU A 144 14.70 -2.79 15.98
C GLU A 144 14.22 -4.20 15.64
N TYR A 145 14.90 -5.22 16.16
CA TYR A 145 14.50 -6.61 16.02
C TYR A 145 13.12 -6.87 16.64
N ILE A 146 12.89 -6.40 17.88
CA ILE A 146 11.63 -6.62 18.59
C ILE A 146 10.45 -5.95 17.88
N ILE A 147 10.62 -4.69 17.48
CA ILE A 147 9.56 -3.92 16.81
C ILE A 147 9.50 -4.16 15.30
N ASP A 148 10.38 -5.02 14.76
CA ASP A 148 10.46 -5.38 13.34
C ASP A 148 10.50 -4.15 12.41
N ARG A 149 11.25 -3.12 12.85
CA ARG A 149 11.41 -1.85 12.13
C ARG A 149 12.80 -1.29 12.39
N LYS A 150 13.46 -0.81 11.34
CA LYS A 150 14.69 -0.05 11.48
C LYS A 150 14.39 1.37 11.94
N PHE A 151 15.16 1.86 12.91
CA PHE A 151 15.21 3.27 13.19
C PHE A 151 15.96 3.95 12.05
N LEU A 152 15.26 4.79 11.29
CA LEU A 152 15.93 5.75 10.46
C LEU A 152 16.73 6.69 11.38
N PRO A 153 18.00 7.01 11.07
CA PRO A 153 18.74 7.97 11.88
C PRO A 153 17.93 9.25 11.97
N GLU A 154 17.63 9.69 13.19
CA GLU A 154 17.18 11.06 13.40
C GLU A 154 18.28 11.96 12.82
N ILE A 155 17.93 12.66 11.73
CA ILE A 155 18.67 13.84 11.32
C ILE A 155 18.71 14.71 12.57
N SER A 156 19.91 15.00 13.06
CA SER A 156 20.11 15.78 14.28
C SER A 156 19.42 17.13 14.12
N PHE A 157 18.23 17.26 14.71
CA PHE A 157 17.49 18.50 14.70
C PHE A 157 18.26 19.53 15.52
N LEU A 158 18.64 20.63 14.89
CA LEU A 158 19.05 21.83 15.62
C LEU A 158 17.88 22.23 16.55
N ASN A 159 18.18 22.72 17.76
CA ASN A 159 17.21 23.19 18.77
C ASN A 159 16.21 24.28 18.26
N SER A 160 16.27 24.65 16.98
CA SER A 160 15.41 25.61 16.28
C SER A 160 14.26 24.97 15.47
N GLU A 161 14.24 23.65 15.24
CA GLU A 161 13.19 23.03 14.41
C GLU A 161 11.95 22.68 15.24
N VAL A 162 10.85 23.37 14.93
CA VAL A 162 9.57 23.28 15.64
C VAL A 162 8.53 22.50 14.83
N ILE A 163 8.74 22.39 13.51
CA ILE A 163 7.81 21.76 12.58
C ILE A 163 8.55 20.82 11.62
N GLY A 164 8.03 19.62 11.41
CA GLY A 164 8.45 18.73 10.35
C GLY A 164 7.53 18.90 9.13
N ALA A 165 8.09 18.87 7.92
CA ALA A 165 7.33 18.95 6.67
C ALA A 165 7.51 17.67 5.84
N LYS A 166 6.42 17.17 5.28
CA LYS A 166 6.40 16.02 4.36
C LYS A 166 5.47 16.32 3.20
N PHE A 167 5.85 15.89 2.00
CA PHE A 167 4.96 15.96 0.84
C PHE A 167 4.40 14.58 0.53
N LEU A 168 3.10 14.54 0.29
CA LEU A 168 2.36 13.33 -0.01
C LEU A 168 1.62 13.49 -1.34
N ILE A 169 1.62 12.43 -2.15
CA ILE A 169 0.77 12.33 -3.33
C ILE A 169 -0.06 11.04 -3.31
N THR A 170 -1.17 11.07 -4.03
CA THR A 170 -2.00 9.88 -4.26
C THR A 170 -2.81 10.06 -5.54
N SER A 171 -2.98 8.98 -6.31
CA SER A 171 -3.95 8.86 -7.41
C SER A 171 -5.26 8.20 -6.97
N GLU A 172 -5.33 7.71 -5.72
CA GLU A 172 -6.44 6.91 -5.25
C GLU A 172 -7.68 7.76 -5.03
N PHE A 173 -8.65 7.62 -5.94
CA PHE A 173 -9.86 8.44 -5.92
C PHE A 173 -10.63 8.34 -4.60
N SER A 174 -10.64 7.16 -3.96
CA SER A 174 -11.28 6.96 -2.66
C SER A 174 -10.63 7.82 -1.56
N ILE A 175 -9.30 7.85 -1.50
CA ILE A 175 -8.52 8.66 -0.54
C ILE A 175 -8.76 10.15 -0.80
N ILE A 176 -8.65 10.56 -2.06
CA ILE A 176 -8.87 11.95 -2.46
C ILE A 176 -10.29 12.40 -2.05
N LYS A 177 -11.28 11.55 -2.27
CA LYS A 177 -12.68 11.81 -1.91
C LYS A 177 -12.88 11.89 -0.40
N GLU A 178 -12.33 10.95 0.37
CA GLU A 178 -12.36 10.96 1.84
C GLU A 178 -11.81 12.29 2.39
N ILE A 179 -10.61 12.69 1.94
CA ILE A 179 -9.99 13.97 2.35
C ILE A 179 -10.86 15.16 1.92
N SER A 180 -11.40 15.14 0.70
CA SER A 180 -12.30 16.21 0.23
C SER A 180 -13.54 16.35 1.11
N GLN A 181 -14.02 15.27 1.72
CA GLN A 181 -15.18 15.22 2.60
C GLN A 181 -14.82 15.46 4.08
N ASN A 182 -13.56 15.82 4.37
CA ASN A 182 -13.03 15.95 5.72
C ASN A 182 -13.11 14.64 6.53
N ASN A 183 -13.14 13.48 5.85
CA ASN A 183 -13.02 12.18 6.48
C ASN A 183 -11.54 11.78 6.49
N LEU A 184 -10.91 11.83 7.66
CA LEU A 184 -9.49 11.51 7.86
C LEU A 184 -9.31 10.23 8.68
N SER A 185 -10.37 9.44 8.88
CA SER A 185 -10.36 8.22 9.72
C SER A 185 -9.33 7.19 9.28
N HIS A 186 -9.04 7.13 7.98
CA HIS A 186 -8.06 6.24 7.39
C HIS A 186 -6.75 6.95 6.98
N PHE A 187 -6.57 8.22 7.33
CA PHE A 187 -5.35 8.94 6.94
C PHE A 187 -4.14 8.38 7.70
N PRO A 188 -2.98 8.17 7.04
CA PRO A 188 -1.87 7.38 7.61
C PRO A 188 -1.05 8.11 8.69
N PHE A 189 -1.44 9.33 9.07
CA PHE A 189 -0.77 10.12 10.10
C PHE A 189 -1.70 10.36 11.27
N GLU A 190 -1.18 10.21 12.49
CA GLU A 190 -1.95 10.34 13.72
C GLU A 190 -2.49 11.76 13.95
N ASN A 191 -3.66 11.85 14.59
CA ASN A 191 -4.31 13.11 14.97
C ASN A 191 -4.34 14.16 13.84
N PRO A 192 -4.83 13.82 12.63
CA PRO A 192 -4.76 14.73 11.50
C PRO A 192 -5.79 15.85 11.61
N LEU A 193 -5.38 17.07 11.25
CA LEU A 193 -6.24 18.22 11.04
C LEU A 193 -6.16 18.65 9.58
N LEU A 194 -7.30 18.72 8.88
CA LEU A 194 -7.36 19.24 7.53
C LEU A 194 -7.48 20.76 7.52
N PHE A 195 -6.55 21.43 6.83
CA PHE A 195 -6.60 22.86 6.64
C PHE A 195 -7.42 23.22 5.39
N GLU A 196 -8.39 24.11 5.56
CA GLU A 196 -9.32 24.50 4.52
C GLU A 196 -8.80 25.69 3.70
N ASN A 197 -8.24 25.41 2.53
CA ASN A 197 -7.74 26.41 1.59
C ASN A 197 -8.48 26.37 0.24
N ARG A 198 -8.07 27.23 -0.70
CA ARG A 198 -8.70 27.30 -2.03
C ARG A 198 -8.53 26.00 -2.84
N THR A 199 -7.42 25.29 -2.66
CA THR A 199 -7.19 24.00 -3.34
C THR A 199 -8.17 22.94 -2.85
N LEU A 200 -8.43 22.87 -1.53
CA LEU A 200 -9.48 21.99 -1.01
C LEU A 200 -10.88 22.36 -1.52
N LYS A 201 -11.18 23.66 -1.60
CA LYS A 201 -12.46 24.14 -2.16
C LYS A 201 -12.61 23.75 -3.63
N PHE A 202 -11.56 23.91 -4.42
CA PHE A 202 -11.54 23.48 -5.82
C PHE A 202 -11.71 21.96 -5.92
N LEU A 203 -10.95 21.19 -5.15
CA LEU A 203 -11.05 19.73 -5.07
C LEU A 203 -12.48 19.27 -4.80
N ARG A 204 -13.15 19.86 -3.79
CA ARG A 204 -14.56 19.58 -3.47
C ARG A 204 -15.50 19.92 -4.63
N SER A 205 -15.23 21.01 -5.36
CA SER A 205 -16.06 21.43 -6.48
C SER A 205 -16.03 20.46 -7.66
N ILE A 206 -14.88 19.82 -7.92
CA ILE A 206 -14.71 18.87 -9.01
C ILE A 206 -14.97 17.41 -8.60
N ILE A 207 -14.73 17.03 -7.34
CA ILE A 207 -14.90 15.61 -6.91
C ILE A 207 -16.17 15.37 -6.11
N GLY A 208 -16.73 16.37 -5.43
CA GLY A 208 -17.72 16.15 -4.35
C GLY A 208 -18.99 15.40 -4.74
N LYS A 209 -19.40 15.43 -6.01
CA LYS A 209 -20.58 14.71 -6.53
C LYS A 209 -20.26 13.34 -7.15
N GLN A 210 -18.99 13.06 -7.41
CA GLN A 210 -18.54 11.87 -8.11
C GLN A 210 -18.24 10.76 -7.10
N GLN A 211 -18.88 9.61 -7.27
CA GLN A 211 -18.72 8.49 -6.34
C GLN A 211 -17.41 7.74 -6.54
N TYR A 212 -17.02 7.57 -7.81
CA TYR A 212 -15.83 6.85 -8.26
C TYR A 212 -15.32 7.45 -9.57
N ARG A 213 -14.05 7.22 -9.92
CA ARG A 213 -13.46 7.63 -11.19
C ARG A 213 -12.81 6.44 -11.88
N HIS A 214 -13.41 5.99 -12.96
CA HIS A 214 -12.79 5.01 -13.85
C HIS A 214 -11.77 5.72 -14.73
N THR A 215 -10.52 5.24 -14.72
CA THR A 215 -9.48 5.66 -15.67
C THR A 215 -9.63 4.99 -17.03
N GLU A 216 -10.42 3.91 -17.08
CA GLU A 216 -10.67 3.06 -18.24
C GLU A 216 -12.18 2.73 -18.32
N ILE A 217 -12.78 2.93 -19.50
CA ILE A 217 -14.18 2.57 -19.76
C ILE A 217 -14.23 1.72 -21.02
N GLU A 218 -14.80 0.52 -20.90
CA GLU A 218 -14.94 -0.46 -21.97
C GLU A 218 -16.22 -0.22 -22.77
N LYS A 219 -16.12 -0.35 -24.09
CA LYS A 219 -17.24 -0.24 -25.02
C LYS A 219 -17.09 -1.29 -26.11
N SER A 220 -17.90 -2.34 -26.04
CA SER A 220 -17.95 -3.40 -27.07
C SER A 220 -18.38 -2.83 -28.42
N LEU A 221 -17.76 -3.34 -29.48
CA LEU A 221 -18.04 -3.01 -30.87
C LEU A 221 -18.65 -4.21 -31.59
N VAL A 222 -19.42 -3.91 -32.64
CA VAL A 222 -19.98 -4.93 -33.55
C VAL A 222 -19.05 -5.18 -34.75
N ILE A 223 -18.01 -4.35 -34.89
CA ILE A 223 -17.00 -4.46 -35.94
C ILE A 223 -15.76 -5.18 -35.43
N ASP A 224 -15.04 -5.85 -36.33
CA ASP A 224 -13.78 -6.53 -36.04
C ASP A 224 -12.57 -5.58 -36.16
N LYS A 225 -11.38 -6.14 -35.92
CA LYS A 225 -10.10 -5.44 -35.98
C LYS A 225 -9.80 -4.90 -37.37
N GLU A 226 -10.07 -5.68 -38.42
CA GLU A 226 -9.73 -5.37 -39.81
C GLU A 226 -10.59 -4.23 -40.37
N HIS A 227 -11.87 -4.17 -39.99
CA HIS A 227 -12.81 -3.15 -40.45
C HIS A 227 -12.76 -1.87 -39.61
N TYR A 228 -12.07 -1.86 -38.47
CA TYR A 228 -12.01 -0.69 -37.59
C TYR A 228 -11.43 0.57 -38.24
N LEU A 229 -10.39 0.42 -39.07
CA LEU A 229 -9.79 1.55 -39.79
C LEU A 229 -10.70 2.12 -40.89
N ILE A 230 -11.69 1.35 -41.35
CA ILE A 230 -12.69 1.81 -42.32
C ILE A 230 -13.72 2.70 -41.61
N GLU A 231 -14.17 2.29 -40.43
CA GLU A 231 -15.13 3.07 -39.63
C GLU A 231 -14.48 4.31 -38.98
N PHE A 232 -13.22 4.20 -38.56
CA PHE A 232 -12.45 5.28 -37.94
C PHE A 232 -11.15 5.59 -38.70
N PRO A 233 -11.21 6.34 -39.82
CA PRO A 233 -10.03 6.63 -40.65
C PRO A 233 -8.94 7.46 -39.96
N ASP A 234 -9.27 8.14 -38.85
CA ASP A 234 -8.33 8.91 -38.03
C ASP A 234 -7.54 8.04 -37.04
N ALA A 235 -7.93 6.77 -36.88
CA ALA A 235 -7.23 5.82 -36.05
C ALA A 235 -5.88 5.41 -36.66
N LYS A 236 -4.93 5.09 -35.79
CA LYS A 236 -3.59 4.63 -36.15
C LYS A 236 -3.36 3.23 -35.63
N SER A 237 -2.82 2.35 -36.46
CA SER A 237 -2.37 1.02 -36.02
C SER A 237 -1.18 1.16 -35.06
N ILE A 238 -1.22 0.38 -33.99
CA ILE A 238 -0.11 0.20 -33.07
C ILE A 238 0.79 -0.89 -33.65
N PRO A 239 2.11 -0.67 -33.77
CA PRO A 239 3.02 -1.68 -34.31
C PRO A 239 2.88 -3.02 -33.58
N ASN A 240 2.77 -4.10 -34.36
CA ASN A 240 2.73 -5.46 -33.85
C ASN A 240 4.13 -6.09 -33.95
N ASP A 241 4.47 -6.95 -33.00
CA ASP A 241 5.64 -7.82 -33.05
C ASP A 241 5.11 -9.25 -33.21
N GLU A 242 5.42 -9.91 -34.34
CA GLU A 242 4.74 -11.14 -34.78
C GLU A 242 4.81 -12.30 -33.77
N ASP A 243 5.75 -12.26 -32.82
CA ASP A 243 6.00 -13.28 -31.81
C ASP A 243 5.53 -12.88 -30.40
N GLU A 244 4.73 -11.82 -30.27
CA GLU A 244 4.36 -11.23 -28.98
C GLU A 244 2.86 -10.99 -28.86
N TYR A 245 2.30 -11.35 -27.71
CA TYR A 245 0.90 -11.08 -27.42
C TYR A 245 0.65 -9.56 -27.37
N GLN A 246 -0.27 -9.08 -28.21
CA GLN A 246 -0.59 -7.66 -28.35
C GLN A 246 -1.88 -7.32 -27.60
N PHE A 247 -1.78 -6.47 -26.57
CA PHE A 247 -2.96 -5.98 -25.84
C PHE A 247 -3.79 -4.98 -26.63
N PHE A 248 -3.14 -4.12 -27.44
CA PHE A 248 -3.79 -3.01 -28.12
C PHE A 248 -3.44 -2.92 -29.59
N TYR A 249 -4.45 -2.79 -30.45
CA TYR A 249 -4.27 -2.84 -31.92
C TYR A 249 -4.29 -1.46 -32.58
N HIS A 250 -5.16 -0.57 -32.12
CA HIS A 250 -5.30 0.77 -32.68
C HIS A 250 -5.34 1.84 -31.58
N ARG A 251 -4.97 3.06 -31.95
CA ARG A 251 -5.07 4.27 -31.13
C ARG A 251 -5.78 5.37 -31.91
N ARG A 252 -6.75 6.06 -31.29
CA ARG A 252 -7.38 7.26 -31.86
C ARG A 252 -7.75 8.28 -30.78
N THR A 253 -8.10 9.50 -31.21
CA THR A 253 -8.62 10.53 -30.31
C THR A 253 -10.15 10.52 -30.39
N PRO A 254 -10.88 10.34 -29.28
CA PRO A 254 -12.34 10.45 -29.29
C PRO A 254 -12.76 11.88 -29.66
N ASN A 255 -13.84 12.03 -30.42
CA ASN A 255 -14.39 13.35 -30.69
C ASN A 255 -15.10 13.93 -29.46
N ARG A 256 -15.40 15.23 -29.50
CA ARG A 256 -15.94 15.96 -28.35
C ARG A 256 -17.27 15.41 -27.83
N GLU A 257 -18.17 14.97 -28.71
CA GLU A 257 -19.46 14.40 -28.30
C GLU A 257 -19.29 13.00 -27.73
N GLU A 258 -18.35 12.19 -28.25
CA GLU A 258 -17.98 10.89 -27.66
C GLU A 258 -17.47 11.05 -26.22
N ILE A 259 -16.57 12.00 -25.97
CA ILE A 259 -16.08 12.31 -24.62
C ILE A 259 -17.24 12.73 -23.72
N LYS A 260 -18.09 13.64 -24.20
CA LYS A 260 -19.21 14.19 -23.41
C LYS A 260 -20.23 13.11 -23.02
N LEU A 261 -20.56 12.20 -23.92
CA LEU A 261 -21.52 11.13 -23.68
C LEU A 261 -20.94 10.01 -22.80
N THR A 262 -19.73 9.55 -23.12
CA THR A 262 -19.06 8.43 -22.44
C THR A 262 -18.62 8.84 -21.04
N LEU A 263 -18.07 10.05 -20.89
CA LEU A 263 -17.53 10.57 -19.63
C LEU A 263 -18.49 11.52 -18.91
N LYS A 264 -19.80 11.38 -19.13
CA LYS A 264 -20.82 12.28 -18.55
C LYS A 264 -20.78 12.36 -17.02
N SER A 265 -20.35 11.29 -16.36
CA SER A 265 -20.23 11.18 -14.90
C SER A 265 -18.82 11.50 -14.37
N ASP A 266 -17.83 11.71 -15.24
CA ASP A 266 -16.48 12.08 -14.84
C ASP A 266 -16.34 13.61 -14.82
N ASN A 267 -16.48 14.19 -13.63
CA ASN A 267 -16.47 15.64 -13.43
C ASN A 267 -15.15 16.28 -13.86
N ILE A 268 -14.03 15.57 -13.78
CA ILE A 268 -12.73 16.06 -14.20
C ILE A 268 -12.73 16.26 -15.73
N SER A 269 -13.15 15.27 -16.49
CA SER A 269 -13.25 15.37 -17.95
C SER A 269 -14.29 16.42 -18.37
N GLN A 270 -15.43 16.50 -17.66
CA GLN A 270 -16.42 17.56 -17.91
C GLN A 270 -15.85 18.96 -17.61
N PHE A 271 -15.04 19.10 -16.57
CA PHE A 271 -14.33 20.35 -16.26
C PHE A 271 -13.36 20.74 -17.39
N LEU A 272 -12.59 19.80 -17.92
CA LEU A 272 -11.67 20.05 -19.04
C LEU A 272 -12.44 20.45 -20.31
N LEU A 273 -13.53 19.73 -20.64
CA LEU A 273 -14.41 20.07 -21.77
C LEU A 273 -14.97 21.49 -21.65
N LYS A 274 -15.48 21.86 -20.46
CA LYS A 274 -16.04 23.19 -20.19
C LYS A 274 -15.00 24.30 -20.38
N ASN A 275 -13.74 24.02 -20.07
CA ASN A 275 -12.61 24.94 -20.25
C ASN A 275 -11.98 24.88 -21.65
N ARG A 276 -12.67 24.28 -22.63
CA ARG A 276 -12.24 24.24 -24.05
C ARG A 276 -10.87 23.59 -24.28
N ILE A 277 -10.51 22.64 -23.42
CA ILE A 277 -9.34 21.79 -23.65
C ILE A 277 -9.60 20.89 -24.87
N SER A 278 -8.56 20.67 -25.68
CA SER A 278 -8.61 19.80 -26.86
C SER A 278 -8.79 18.34 -26.47
N GLU A 279 -9.48 17.60 -27.32
CA GLU A 279 -9.93 16.22 -27.10
C GLU A 279 -8.76 15.27 -26.80
N ASN A 280 -7.67 15.41 -27.57
CA ASN A 280 -6.43 14.65 -27.44
C ASN A 280 -5.66 14.90 -26.12
N ARG A 281 -6.07 15.90 -25.32
CA ARG A 281 -5.52 16.19 -24.00
C ARG A 281 -6.43 15.75 -22.85
N ILE A 282 -7.61 15.19 -23.17
CA ILE A 282 -8.60 14.72 -22.20
C ILE A 282 -8.63 13.19 -22.15
N SER A 283 -8.74 12.55 -23.33
CA SER A 283 -8.92 11.12 -23.46
C SER A 283 -8.27 10.58 -24.74
N GLU A 284 -7.96 9.28 -24.71
CA GLU A 284 -7.49 8.48 -25.83
C GLU A 284 -8.34 7.21 -25.91
N ILE A 285 -8.57 6.70 -27.11
CA ILE A 285 -9.14 5.37 -27.31
C ILE A 285 -8.04 4.43 -27.75
N ARG A 286 -8.02 3.24 -27.14
CA ARG A 286 -7.29 2.08 -27.64
C ARG A 286 -8.25 0.94 -27.93
N THR A 287 -7.96 0.12 -28.93
CA THR A 287 -8.77 -1.07 -29.21
C THR A 287 -8.11 -2.35 -28.74
N CYS A 288 -8.91 -3.28 -28.23
CA CYS A 288 -8.48 -4.59 -27.75
C CYS A 288 -9.63 -5.61 -27.92
N TYR A 289 -9.34 -6.89 -27.70
CA TYR A 289 -10.39 -7.92 -27.54
C TYR A 289 -10.74 -8.08 -26.06
N GLU A 290 -12.00 -8.40 -25.75
CA GLU A 290 -12.46 -8.87 -24.42
C GLU A 290 -11.56 -10.00 -23.87
N SER A 291 -11.26 -9.95 -22.57
CA SER A 291 -10.29 -10.84 -21.92
C SER A 291 -10.72 -12.31 -22.05
N GLU A 292 -9.76 -13.22 -22.30
CA GLU A 292 -9.96 -14.64 -22.67
C GLU A 292 -10.73 -15.51 -21.65
N CYS A 293 -11.11 -15.00 -20.48
CA CYS A 293 -11.79 -15.80 -19.45
C CYS A 293 -13.23 -16.25 -19.79
N ALA A 294 -13.83 -15.84 -20.92
CA ALA A 294 -15.25 -16.14 -21.20
C ALA A 294 -15.65 -16.43 -22.66
N GLY A 295 -14.72 -16.78 -23.55
CA GLY A 295 -15.04 -17.43 -24.84
C GLY A 295 -15.93 -16.66 -25.81
N ALA A 296 -16.03 -15.32 -25.69
CA ALA A 296 -16.71 -14.44 -26.65
C ALA A 296 -15.78 -13.29 -27.02
N GLU A 297 -15.25 -13.31 -28.26
CA GLU A 297 -14.29 -12.32 -28.77
C GLU A 297 -14.99 -11.04 -29.24
N ASN A 298 -15.49 -10.23 -28.31
CA ASN A 298 -15.94 -8.89 -28.68
C ASN A 298 -14.73 -7.97 -28.81
N PHE A 299 -14.53 -7.43 -30.01
CA PHE A 299 -13.63 -6.30 -30.21
C PHE A 299 -14.21 -5.07 -29.52
N GLN A 300 -13.37 -4.26 -28.88
CA GLN A 300 -13.85 -3.15 -28.04
C GLN A 300 -12.95 -1.92 -28.09
N GLU A 301 -13.55 -0.76 -27.83
CA GLU A 301 -12.85 0.47 -27.50
C GLU A 301 -12.67 0.59 -25.99
N LEU A 302 -11.44 0.85 -25.58
CA LEU A 302 -11.08 1.25 -24.23
C LEU A 302 -10.89 2.76 -24.22
N PHE A 303 -11.82 3.48 -23.60
CA PHE A 303 -11.71 4.91 -23.34
C PHE A 303 -10.79 5.14 -22.14
N ILE A 304 -9.60 5.67 -22.41
CA ILE A 304 -8.57 5.95 -21.42
C ILE A 304 -8.61 7.44 -21.08
N VAL A 305 -8.68 7.76 -19.80
CA VAL A 305 -8.64 9.15 -19.30
C VAL A 305 -7.43 9.36 -18.42
N ARG A 306 -6.98 10.62 -18.34
CA ARG A 306 -5.78 10.99 -17.60
C ARG A 306 -5.95 10.74 -16.09
N PRO A 307 -5.06 9.96 -15.44
CA PRO A 307 -5.09 9.76 -14.00
C PRO A 307 -4.93 11.09 -13.24
N LEU A 308 -5.71 11.26 -12.17
CA LEU A 308 -5.68 12.45 -11.30
C LEU A 308 -4.86 12.14 -10.07
N TYR A 309 -3.94 13.05 -9.76
CA TYR A 309 -3.16 13.04 -8.54
C TYR A 309 -3.50 14.25 -7.68
N ALA A 310 -3.64 14.01 -6.37
CA ALA A 310 -3.71 15.06 -5.37
C ALA A 310 -2.39 15.16 -4.60
N GLN A 311 -1.98 16.40 -4.34
CA GLN A 311 -0.78 16.72 -3.57
C GLN A 311 -1.15 17.35 -2.24
N PHE A 312 -0.46 16.90 -1.18
CA PHE A 312 -0.65 17.38 0.17
C PHE A 312 0.71 17.73 0.80
N LEU A 313 0.75 18.83 1.54
CA LEU A 313 1.79 19.11 2.52
C LEU A 313 1.27 18.64 3.88
N VAL A 314 2.04 17.79 4.56
CA VAL A 314 1.80 17.36 5.94
C VAL A 314 2.79 18.05 6.85
N LEU A 315 2.29 18.86 7.76
CA LEU A 315 3.09 19.54 8.79
C LEU A 315 2.88 18.88 10.14
N LYS A 316 3.96 18.43 10.78
CA LYS A 316 3.93 17.83 12.12
C LYS A 316 4.51 18.80 13.14
N ASN A 317 3.81 19.08 14.23
CA ASN A 317 4.46 19.73 15.38
C ASN A 317 5.44 18.72 16.02
N ILE A 318 6.74 18.96 15.85
CA ILE A 318 7.80 18.09 16.41
C ILE A 318 8.36 18.64 17.73
N SER A 319 7.88 19.81 18.16
CA SER A 319 8.27 20.40 19.44
C SER A 319 7.52 19.77 20.61
N ASN A 320 8.07 19.94 21.81
CA ASN A 320 7.47 19.48 23.06
C ASN A 320 6.42 20.45 23.64
N SER A 321 6.03 21.48 22.89
CA SER A 321 5.02 22.47 23.31
C SER A 321 3.97 22.72 22.24
N PRO A 322 2.76 23.15 22.60
CA PRO A 322 1.77 23.59 21.63
C PRO A 322 2.29 24.79 20.83
N ILE A 323 1.98 24.81 19.53
CA ILE A 323 2.39 25.88 18.62
C ILE A 323 1.16 26.48 17.92
N ARG A 324 1.33 27.66 17.31
CA ARG A 324 0.34 28.26 16.42
C ARG A 324 0.97 28.57 15.08
N LEU A 325 0.34 28.16 13.98
CA LEU A 325 0.75 28.64 12.66
C LEU A 325 0.13 30.03 12.45
N LYS A 326 0.94 30.98 11.97
CA LYS A 326 0.48 32.33 11.62
C LYS A 326 0.17 32.40 10.14
N SER A 327 1.16 32.09 9.32
CA SER A 327 1.03 32.16 7.86
C SER A 327 1.97 31.21 7.14
N LEU A 328 1.57 30.83 5.94
CA LEU A 328 2.34 30.07 4.97
C LEU A 328 2.62 30.97 3.76
N GLU A 329 3.89 31.19 3.46
CA GLU A 329 4.31 31.82 2.21
C GLU A 329 4.56 30.75 1.17
N SER A 330 4.00 30.97 -0.02
CA SER A 330 4.02 30.01 -1.11
C SER A 330 4.09 30.72 -2.46
N ILE A 331 4.58 30.00 -3.46
CA ILE A 331 4.40 30.38 -4.86
C ILE A 331 3.10 29.74 -5.34
N ALA A 332 2.19 30.57 -5.82
CA ALA A 332 0.85 30.19 -6.20
C ALA A 332 0.68 30.17 -7.72
N ASN A 333 -0.14 29.23 -8.19
CA ASN A 333 -0.57 29.18 -9.58
C ASN A 333 -2.03 28.69 -9.66
N ASP A 334 -2.77 29.10 -10.68
CA ASP A 334 -4.13 28.68 -10.94
C ASP A 334 -4.40 28.70 -12.45
N GLY A 335 -5.11 27.70 -12.94
CA GLY A 335 -5.37 27.53 -14.37
C GLY A 335 -5.84 26.14 -14.72
N VAL A 336 -5.83 25.83 -16.02
CA VAL A 336 -6.28 24.53 -16.54
C VAL A 336 -5.20 23.95 -17.43
N LEU A 337 -4.65 22.80 -17.03
CA LEU A 337 -3.55 22.10 -17.68
C LEU A 337 -2.32 22.99 -17.93
N TYR A 338 -1.83 23.63 -16.86
CA TYR A 338 -0.61 24.44 -16.88
C TYR A 338 0.61 23.66 -16.38
N LYS A 339 1.80 24.09 -16.80
CA LYS A 339 3.08 23.59 -16.28
C LYS A 339 3.54 24.44 -15.10
N LYS A 340 4.32 23.84 -14.20
CA LYS A 340 4.80 24.47 -12.96
C LYS A 340 5.57 25.78 -13.20
N GLU A 341 6.27 25.87 -14.33
CA GLU A 341 7.11 27.02 -14.74
C GLU A 341 6.30 28.26 -15.15
N ASN A 342 4.98 28.15 -15.32
CA ASN A 342 4.28 29.13 -16.16
C ASN A 342 3.89 30.45 -15.46
N LEU A 343 3.74 30.54 -14.14
CA LEU A 343 3.41 31.80 -13.45
C LEU A 343 3.77 31.68 -11.95
N GLU A 344 4.54 32.64 -11.42
CA GLU A 344 4.94 32.70 -10.01
C GLU A 344 4.34 33.93 -9.34
N VAL A 345 3.23 33.74 -8.61
CA VAL A 345 2.70 34.79 -7.73
C VAL A 345 3.03 34.42 -6.29
N ASN A 346 3.71 35.31 -5.57
CA ASN A 346 3.91 35.13 -4.14
C ASN A 346 2.57 35.29 -3.43
N GLU A 347 2.18 34.29 -2.64
CA GLU A 347 0.93 34.28 -1.89
C GLU A 347 1.17 33.94 -0.41
N PHE A 348 0.46 34.66 0.44
CA PHE A 348 0.45 34.46 1.88
C PHE A 348 -0.89 33.89 2.32
N THR A 349 -0.86 32.68 2.85
CA THR A 349 -2.05 32.03 3.43
C THR A 349 -2.01 32.18 4.95
N ASN A 350 -2.99 32.88 5.53
CA ASN A 350 -3.12 33.00 6.98
C ASN A 350 -3.83 31.78 7.56
N PHE A 351 -3.34 31.29 8.70
CA PHE A 351 -3.99 30.21 9.44
C PHE A 351 -4.97 30.78 10.49
N PRO A 352 -6.08 30.08 10.79
CA PRO A 352 -6.93 30.43 11.91
C PRO A 352 -6.18 30.32 13.23
N LYS A 353 -6.68 31.03 14.25
CA LYS A 353 -6.07 31.04 15.59
C LYS A 353 -6.44 29.75 16.34
N PHE A 354 -5.73 28.65 16.07
CA PHE A 354 -5.85 27.39 16.81
C PHE A 354 -4.48 26.90 17.27
N LEU A 355 -4.47 26.11 18.35
CA LEU A 355 -3.27 25.47 18.88
C LEU A 355 -3.07 24.11 18.21
N ILE A 356 -1.81 23.76 18.02
CA ILE A 356 -1.38 22.50 17.44
C ILE A 356 -0.56 21.78 18.49
N GLU A 357 -1.09 20.66 18.94
CA GLU A 357 -0.50 19.89 20.03
C GLU A 357 0.78 19.18 19.58
N PRO A 358 1.73 18.89 20.50
CA PRO A 358 2.90 18.08 20.21
C PRO A 358 2.55 16.77 19.50
N GLY A 359 3.15 16.53 18.34
CA GLY A 359 2.92 15.35 17.50
C GLY A 359 1.72 15.43 16.57
N GLN A 360 0.88 16.47 16.66
CA GLN A 360 -0.29 16.65 15.80
C GLN A 360 0.11 16.98 14.36
N ASN A 361 -0.64 16.45 13.40
CA ASN A 361 -0.39 16.64 11.97
C ASN A 361 -1.43 17.57 11.34
N ILE A 362 -0.99 18.48 10.48
CA ILE A 362 -1.85 19.32 9.65
C ILE A 362 -1.66 18.93 8.20
N ILE A 363 -2.77 18.65 7.54
CA ILE A 363 -2.84 18.32 6.12
C ILE A 363 -3.26 19.56 5.37
N ILE A 364 -2.44 20.01 4.42
CA ILE A 364 -2.71 21.14 3.56
C ILE A 364 -2.75 20.61 2.12
N PRO A 365 -3.92 20.60 1.46
CA PRO A 365 -3.99 20.30 0.02
C PRO A 365 -3.26 21.40 -0.75
N ILE A 366 -2.23 21.05 -1.51
CA ILE A 366 -1.36 22.04 -2.18
C ILE A 366 -1.49 22.03 -3.71
N GLY A 367 -2.07 21.01 -4.32
CA GLY A 367 -2.29 21.02 -5.76
C GLY A 367 -2.95 19.76 -6.28
N LEU A 368 -3.46 19.84 -7.50
CA LEU A 368 -3.97 18.71 -8.26
C LEU A 368 -3.29 18.71 -9.62
N PHE A 369 -2.93 17.54 -10.11
CA PHE A 369 -2.32 17.40 -11.43
C PHE A 369 -2.78 16.12 -12.12
N LEU A 370 -2.65 16.13 -13.44
CA LEU A 370 -2.93 14.99 -14.30
C LEU A 370 -1.61 14.50 -14.88
N SER A 371 -1.35 13.20 -14.78
CA SER A 371 -0.35 12.57 -15.65
C SER A 371 -0.89 12.49 -17.08
N GLU A 372 -0.15 11.90 -18.01
CA GLU A 372 -0.68 11.63 -19.36
C GLU A 372 -1.74 10.52 -19.32
N PHE A 373 -1.75 9.60 -20.30
CA PHE A 373 -2.67 8.45 -20.34
C PHE A 373 -2.10 7.21 -19.64
N LYS A 374 -1.21 7.42 -18.67
CA LYS A 374 -0.51 6.38 -17.91
C LYS A 374 -0.42 6.78 -16.43
N GLU A 375 -0.49 5.80 -15.53
CA GLU A 375 -0.17 6.03 -14.12
C GLU A 375 1.33 6.32 -13.94
N LEU A 376 1.65 7.05 -12.86
CA LEU A 376 3.02 7.37 -12.51
C LEU A 376 3.65 6.16 -11.83
N SER A 377 4.91 5.88 -12.16
CA SER A 377 5.62 4.71 -11.66
C SER A 377 6.62 5.07 -10.56
N GLU A 378 6.52 4.36 -9.44
CA GLU A 378 7.39 4.54 -8.28
C GLU A 378 8.73 3.81 -8.45
N SER A 379 9.83 4.47 -8.07
CA SER A 379 11.15 3.88 -7.91
C SER A 379 11.67 4.07 -6.49
N ASN A 380 12.61 3.20 -6.09
CA ASN A 380 13.34 3.28 -4.82
C ASN A 380 12.38 3.53 -3.65
N SER A 381 11.27 2.80 -3.60
CA SER A 381 10.22 3.03 -2.62
C SER A 381 10.38 2.11 -1.42
N ASP A 382 10.50 2.72 -0.25
CA ASP A 382 10.55 2.03 1.04
C ASP A 382 9.16 2.09 1.69
N LEU A 383 8.65 0.93 2.12
CA LEU A 383 7.41 0.87 2.88
C LEU A 383 7.59 1.55 4.25
N VAL A 384 6.86 2.64 4.47
CA VAL A 384 6.90 3.40 5.72
C VAL A 384 5.87 2.84 6.70
N SER A 385 4.66 2.61 6.22
CA SER A 385 3.59 1.99 7.00
C SER A 385 2.56 1.34 6.09
N TYR A 386 1.77 0.44 6.66
CA TYR A 386 0.56 -0.06 6.04
C TYR A 386 -0.57 -0.10 7.07
N THR A 387 -1.80 0.05 6.60
CA THR A 387 -3.01 -0.01 7.42
C THR A 387 -4.10 -0.74 6.67
N TYR A 388 -4.83 -1.61 7.36
CA TYR A 388 -6.04 -2.22 6.79
C TYR A 388 -7.18 -1.21 6.81
N VAL A 389 -7.84 -1.08 5.67
CA VAL A 389 -9.14 -0.42 5.54
C VAL A 389 -10.11 -1.47 4.99
N PRO A 390 -11.44 -1.33 5.14
CA PRO A 390 -12.37 -2.36 4.70
C PRO A 390 -12.12 -2.82 3.25
N ASN A 391 -11.75 -4.10 3.09
CA ASN A 391 -11.44 -4.77 1.81
C ASN A 391 -10.20 -4.27 1.04
N GLN A 392 -9.38 -3.38 1.62
CA GLN A 392 -8.17 -2.87 0.97
C GLN A 392 -7.00 -2.77 1.95
N VAL A 393 -5.79 -2.81 1.43
CA VAL A 393 -4.58 -2.45 2.18
C VAL A 393 -4.12 -1.08 1.70
N GLN A 394 -3.95 -0.17 2.65
CA GLN A 394 -3.38 1.13 2.38
C GLN A 394 -1.88 1.09 2.69
N HIS A 395 -1.05 1.49 1.74
CA HIS A 395 0.39 1.61 1.87
C HIS A 395 0.80 3.07 1.88
N LEU A 396 1.65 3.44 2.83
CA LEU A 396 2.44 4.66 2.80
C LEU A 396 3.87 4.26 2.45
N LYS A 397 4.35 4.69 1.29
CA LYS A 397 5.73 4.44 0.84
C LYS A 397 6.48 5.76 0.70
N LEU A 398 7.76 5.79 1.05
CA LEU A 398 8.65 6.92 0.75
C LEU A 398 9.46 6.53 -0.47
N GLY A 399 9.43 7.33 -1.53
CA GLY A 399 10.16 6.98 -2.74
C GLY A 399 10.33 8.13 -3.70
N ALA A 400 10.83 7.76 -4.87
CA ALA A 400 11.05 8.64 -6.00
C ALA A 400 10.15 8.26 -7.17
N LEU A 401 10.04 9.16 -8.13
CA LEU A 401 9.40 8.89 -9.41
C LEU A 401 10.45 8.38 -10.42
N GLU A 402 10.14 7.31 -11.16
CA GLU A 402 11.06 6.65 -12.10
C GLU A 402 11.55 7.57 -13.24
N GLU A 403 10.70 8.46 -13.75
CA GLU A 403 10.99 9.34 -14.90
C GLU A 403 10.39 10.73 -14.68
N SER A 404 10.91 11.77 -15.35
CA SER A 404 10.32 13.12 -15.33
C SER A 404 9.03 13.14 -16.16
N PRO A 405 7.84 13.11 -15.54
CA PRO A 405 6.60 12.91 -16.24
C PRO A 405 6.14 14.24 -16.86
N ASN A 406 5.49 14.17 -18.01
CA ASN A 406 4.76 15.32 -18.51
C ASN A 406 3.47 15.47 -17.69
N ILE A 407 3.56 16.22 -16.60
CA ILE A 407 2.44 16.52 -15.71
C ILE A 407 1.88 17.91 -15.97
N GLU A 408 0.58 18.03 -15.80
CA GLU A 408 -0.12 19.29 -15.98
C GLU A 408 -1.08 19.51 -14.82
N PHE A 409 -1.03 20.70 -14.24
CA PHE A 409 -1.80 21.06 -13.05
C PHE A 409 -3.20 21.55 -13.43
N ILE A 410 -4.15 21.31 -12.53
CA ILE A 410 -5.53 21.78 -12.67
C ILE A 410 -5.98 22.53 -11.42
N GLY A 411 -6.58 23.70 -11.65
CA GLY A 411 -7.03 24.60 -10.61
C GLY A 411 -5.88 25.18 -9.76
N PRO A 412 -6.21 25.70 -8.57
CA PRO A 412 -5.24 26.35 -7.72
C PRO A 412 -4.25 25.37 -7.11
N SER A 413 -2.96 25.71 -7.23
CA SER A 413 -1.84 25.05 -6.57
C SER A 413 -0.97 26.05 -5.80
N PHE A 414 -0.13 25.49 -4.93
CA PHE A 414 0.78 26.18 -4.05
C PHE A 414 2.08 25.40 -3.94
N ILE A 415 3.19 26.11 -3.97
CA ILE A 415 4.51 25.59 -3.66
C ILE A 415 4.92 26.26 -2.35
N PRO A 416 4.77 25.58 -1.20
CA PRO A 416 5.18 26.08 0.10
C PRO A 416 6.67 26.44 0.12
N LYS A 417 7.02 27.60 0.67
CA LYS A 417 8.42 28.07 0.78
C LYS A 417 8.86 28.29 2.22
N LYS A 418 8.03 28.99 3.01
CA LYS A 418 8.30 29.22 4.42
C LYS A 418 7.02 29.33 5.24
N ILE A 419 7.12 28.98 6.51
CA ILE A 419 6.02 29.05 7.46
C ILE A 419 6.42 29.87 8.69
N ILE A 420 5.50 30.74 9.12
CA ILE A 420 5.66 31.57 10.31
C ILE A 420 4.85 30.93 11.44
N ILE A 421 5.52 30.69 12.57
CA ILE A 421 5.02 29.93 13.71
C ILE A 421 5.17 30.78 14.97
N GLU A 422 4.19 30.75 15.86
CA GLU A 422 4.30 31.27 17.21
C GLU A 422 4.47 30.10 18.20
N ASN A 423 5.58 30.10 18.93
CA ASN A 423 5.89 29.13 19.99
C ASN A 423 6.36 29.88 21.24
N LYS A 424 5.72 29.64 22.39
CA LYS A 424 6.03 30.33 23.67
C LYS A 424 6.13 31.87 23.54
N ASN A 425 5.21 32.47 22.79
CA ASN A 425 5.16 33.91 22.48
C ASN A 425 6.35 34.46 21.67
N GLN A 426 7.15 33.58 21.05
CA GLN A 426 8.17 33.94 20.09
C GLN A 426 7.73 33.57 18.68
N GLU A 427 8.02 34.45 17.73
CA GLU A 427 7.80 34.17 16.32
C GLU A 427 9.03 33.48 15.73
N ILE A 428 8.79 32.36 15.05
CA ILE A 428 9.80 31.50 14.46
C ILE A 428 9.43 31.34 13.00
N THR A 429 10.39 31.62 12.11
CA THR A 429 10.25 31.33 10.69
C THR A 429 10.98 30.03 10.38
N SER A 430 10.26 29.07 9.81
CA SER A 430 10.83 27.82 9.33
C SER A 430 10.75 27.76 7.81
N LEU A 431 11.85 27.39 7.16
CA LEU A 431 11.85 27.07 5.73
C LEU A 431 11.15 25.73 5.51
N ILE A 432 10.45 25.61 4.39
CA ILE A 432 9.91 24.35 3.90
C ILE A 432 10.73 23.96 2.69
N HIS A 433 11.25 22.74 2.68
CA HIS A 433 12.00 22.24 1.54
C HIS A 433 11.11 22.18 0.30
N ASP A 434 11.71 22.28 -0.88
CA ASP A 434 10.95 22.23 -2.11
C ASP A 434 10.31 20.86 -2.32
N PHE A 435 9.10 20.88 -2.88
CA PHE A 435 8.47 19.68 -3.41
C PHE A 435 9.33 19.13 -4.55
N SER A 436 9.77 17.88 -4.41
CA SER A 436 10.56 17.14 -5.39
C SER A 436 9.99 15.75 -5.54
N PHE A 437 9.72 15.32 -6.78
CA PHE A 437 9.31 13.95 -7.09
C PHE A 437 10.38 12.90 -6.74
N GLY A 438 11.61 13.30 -6.43
CA GLY A 438 12.66 12.39 -5.94
C GLY A 438 12.55 12.06 -4.45
N ASN A 439 11.68 12.74 -3.69
CA ASN A 439 11.49 12.51 -2.27
C ASN A 439 10.06 12.84 -1.85
N ILE A 440 9.16 11.89 -2.06
CA ILE A 440 7.72 12.03 -1.76
C ILE A 440 7.17 10.80 -1.05
N TYR A 441 6.12 11.04 -0.26
CA TYR A 441 5.31 9.97 0.29
C TYR A 441 4.20 9.60 -0.71
N TRP A 442 4.15 8.35 -1.11
CA TRP A 442 3.08 7.76 -1.91
C TRP A 442 2.06 7.13 -0.98
N LEU A 443 0.80 7.53 -1.13
CA LEU A 443 -0.30 6.95 -0.40
C LEU A 443 -1.20 6.18 -1.35
N ASN A 444 -1.08 4.86 -1.33
CA ASN A 444 -1.79 3.98 -2.25
C ASN A 444 -2.76 3.09 -1.48
N ARG A 445 -3.81 2.63 -2.17
CA ARG A 445 -4.75 1.64 -1.67
C ARG A 445 -4.88 0.54 -2.68
N HIS A 446 -4.45 -0.63 -2.28
CA HIS A 446 -4.58 -1.82 -3.07
C HIS A 446 -5.78 -2.59 -2.54
N TRP A 447 -6.72 -2.88 -3.42
CA TRP A 447 -7.57 -4.01 -3.13
C TRP A 447 -6.71 -5.27 -3.15
N LEU A 448 -7.10 -6.25 -2.36
CA LEU A 448 -6.48 -7.58 -2.38
C LEU A 448 -6.99 -8.36 -3.61
N PHE A 449 -6.72 -7.82 -4.80
CA PHE A 449 -7.00 -8.44 -6.09
C PHE A 449 -5.87 -9.39 -6.47
N GLY A 450 -6.16 -10.29 -7.39
CA GLY A 450 -5.16 -11.13 -8.05
C GLY A 450 -5.67 -11.46 -9.44
N SER A 451 -4.73 -11.56 -10.37
CA SER A 451 -4.97 -11.92 -11.77
C SER A 451 -4.44 -13.32 -12.00
N CYS A 452 -3.72 -13.58 -13.08
CA CYS A 452 -3.27 -14.90 -13.43
C CYS A 452 -1.80 -14.75 -13.77
N PRO A 453 -0.93 -15.69 -13.34
CA PRO A 453 0.50 -15.55 -13.55
C PRO A 453 0.84 -15.37 -15.02
N HIS A 454 1.90 -14.61 -15.27
CA HIS A 454 2.29 -14.16 -16.60
C HIS A 454 3.33 -15.08 -17.23
N LEU A 455 3.11 -15.42 -18.49
CA LEU A 455 4.03 -16.24 -19.29
C LEU A 455 4.87 -15.36 -20.22
N PHE A 456 6.18 -15.61 -20.21
CA PHE A 456 7.13 -15.00 -21.13
C PHE A 456 8.04 -16.03 -21.78
N PHE A 457 8.44 -15.74 -23.01
CA PHE A 457 9.52 -16.44 -23.71
C PHE A 457 10.74 -15.54 -23.85
N VAL A 458 11.93 -16.10 -23.70
CA VAL A 458 13.14 -15.44 -24.17
C VAL A 458 13.48 -15.97 -25.55
N LYS A 459 13.25 -15.11 -26.55
CA LYS A 459 13.52 -15.40 -27.96
C LYS A 459 14.57 -14.42 -28.46
N ASN A 460 15.68 -14.94 -28.99
CA ASN A 460 16.78 -14.12 -29.52
C ASN A 460 17.29 -13.04 -28.54
N GLY A 461 17.39 -13.35 -27.25
CA GLY A 461 17.86 -12.43 -26.21
C GLY A 461 16.86 -11.34 -25.80
N LYS A 462 15.61 -11.42 -26.27
CA LYS A 462 14.53 -10.50 -25.88
C LYS A 462 13.43 -11.26 -25.14
N LEU A 463 12.94 -10.63 -24.07
CA LEU A 463 11.78 -11.11 -23.34
C LEU A 463 10.50 -10.76 -24.11
N LYS A 464 9.68 -11.77 -24.42
CA LYS A 464 8.45 -11.70 -25.20
C LYS A 464 7.27 -12.18 -24.38
N TYR A 465 6.27 -11.32 -24.19
CA TYR A 465 5.07 -11.69 -23.44
C TYR A 465 4.15 -12.60 -24.26
N GLN A 466 3.63 -13.66 -23.64
CA GLN A 466 2.83 -14.70 -24.31
C GLN A 466 1.39 -14.79 -23.79
N GLY A 467 1.06 -14.10 -22.71
CA GLY A 467 -0.27 -14.16 -22.10
C GLY A 467 -0.23 -14.57 -20.64
N GLU A 468 -1.39 -14.93 -20.13
CA GLU A 468 -1.60 -15.38 -18.76
C GLU A 468 -1.82 -16.89 -18.74
N ILE A 469 -1.41 -17.55 -17.66
CA ILE A 469 -1.60 -18.98 -17.46
C ILE A 469 -2.44 -19.23 -16.20
N PHE A 470 -3.09 -20.38 -16.13
CA PHE A 470 -4.04 -20.74 -15.06
C PHE A 470 -5.28 -19.83 -15.00
N ASN A 471 -5.65 -19.18 -16.11
CA ASN A 471 -6.59 -18.05 -16.16
C ASN A 471 -8.09 -18.38 -16.05
N VAL A 472 -8.43 -19.54 -15.49
CA VAL A 472 -9.81 -20.02 -15.39
C VAL A 472 -10.50 -19.49 -14.14
N LEU A 473 -10.02 -19.90 -12.95
CA LEU A 473 -10.60 -19.51 -11.66
C LEU A 473 -9.52 -19.48 -10.56
N PRO A 474 -9.62 -18.53 -9.62
CA PRO A 474 -8.70 -18.47 -8.49
C PRO A 474 -8.86 -19.70 -7.59
N ASN A 475 -7.77 -20.08 -6.93
CA ASN A 475 -7.69 -21.20 -5.98
C ASN A 475 -7.99 -22.59 -6.58
N GLN A 476 -8.14 -22.72 -7.90
CA GLN A 476 -8.37 -23.99 -8.58
C GLN A 476 -7.13 -24.45 -9.33
N PHE A 477 -6.84 -25.74 -9.26
CA PHE A 477 -5.75 -26.33 -10.01
C PHE A 477 -6.10 -26.40 -11.50
N ASN A 478 -5.24 -25.79 -12.30
CA ASN A 478 -5.31 -25.79 -13.75
C ASN A 478 -4.05 -26.43 -14.33
N LYS A 479 -4.21 -26.93 -15.57
CA LYS A 479 -3.13 -27.48 -16.37
C LYS A 479 -2.93 -26.60 -17.58
N GLU A 480 -1.69 -26.26 -17.84
CA GLU A 480 -1.30 -25.40 -18.95
C GLU A 480 -0.29 -26.13 -19.81
N TYR A 481 -0.54 -26.14 -21.11
CA TYR A 481 0.27 -26.85 -22.09
C TYR A 481 0.93 -25.85 -23.01
N ILE A 482 2.26 -25.85 -23.00
CA ILE A 482 3.07 -24.92 -23.78
C ILE A 482 3.93 -25.74 -24.73
N LYS A 483 3.76 -25.50 -26.03
CA LYS A 483 4.67 -26.00 -27.05
C LYS A 483 5.70 -24.92 -27.38
N VAL A 484 6.97 -25.20 -27.11
CA VAL A 484 8.05 -24.22 -27.26
C VAL A 484 8.29 -23.93 -28.76
N PRO A 485 8.10 -22.68 -29.21
CA PRO A 485 8.35 -22.28 -30.60
C PRO A 485 9.85 -22.27 -30.95
N ASP A 486 10.14 -22.21 -32.25
CA ASP A 486 11.52 -22.09 -32.71
C ASP A 486 12.20 -20.80 -32.24
N GLY A 487 13.45 -20.93 -31.78
CA GLY A 487 14.28 -19.80 -31.33
C GLY A 487 14.03 -19.34 -29.89
N VAL A 488 13.12 -19.98 -29.16
CA VAL A 488 12.93 -19.80 -27.72
C VAL A 488 13.89 -20.71 -26.97
N PHE A 489 14.64 -20.14 -26.02
CA PHE A 489 15.59 -20.90 -25.20
C PHE A 489 15.28 -20.84 -23.70
N GLU A 490 14.37 -19.97 -23.28
CA GLU A 490 13.93 -19.87 -21.90
C GLU A 490 12.42 -19.58 -21.85
N VAL A 491 11.71 -20.28 -20.96
CA VAL A 491 10.31 -20.02 -20.60
C VAL A 491 10.26 -19.53 -19.17
N ILE A 492 9.48 -18.46 -18.94
CA ILE A 492 9.40 -17.79 -17.64
C ILE A 492 7.95 -17.66 -17.23
N VAL A 493 7.67 -18.03 -15.98
CA VAL A 493 6.41 -17.75 -15.30
C VAL A 493 6.70 -16.69 -14.24
N ALA A 494 6.01 -15.57 -14.29
CA ALA A 494 6.19 -14.47 -13.34
C ALA A 494 4.88 -14.15 -12.63
N GLU A 495 4.97 -13.94 -11.32
CA GLU A 495 3.88 -13.38 -10.53
C GLU A 495 4.09 -11.86 -10.46
N LEU A 496 3.25 -11.08 -11.14
CA LEU A 496 3.41 -9.63 -11.23
C LEU A 496 2.41 -8.87 -10.35
N GLU A 497 1.41 -9.55 -9.80
CA GLU A 497 0.36 -8.95 -8.98
C GLU A 497 0.42 -9.41 -7.52
N GLN A 498 -0.44 -8.82 -6.68
CA GLN A 498 -0.50 -9.06 -5.24
C GLN A 498 -1.22 -10.37 -4.91
N GLU A 499 -0.71 -11.48 -5.44
CA GLU A 499 -1.21 -12.83 -5.23
C GLU A 499 -0.06 -13.83 -5.07
N VAL A 500 -0.41 -15.10 -4.87
CA VAL A 500 0.56 -16.18 -4.74
C VAL A 500 0.29 -17.22 -5.82
N THR A 501 1.27 -17.42 -6.70
CA THR A 501 1.25 -18.50 -7.68
C THR A 501 1.93 -19.75 -7.11
N LEU A 502 1.21 -20.88 -7.16
CA LEU A 502 1.69 -22.19 -6.77
C LEU A 502 1.78 -23.08 -8.00
N ILE A 503 2.99 -23.50 -8.36
CA ILE A 503 3.21 -24.49 -9.43
C ILE A 503 3.60 -25.80 -8.75
N ASN A 504 2.66 -26.73 -8.69
CA ASN A 504 2.87 -28.03 -8.08
C ASN A 504 3.85 -28.88 -8.87
N GLN A 505 3.75 -28.86 -10.19
CA GLN A 505 4.61 -29.66 -11.07
C GLN A 505 4.91 -28.91 -12.37
N VAL A 506 6.16 -29.02 -12.80
CA VAL A 506 6.64 -28.61 -14.10
C VAL A 506 7.15 -29.85 -14.81
N ILE A 507 6.52 -30.20 -15.92
CA ILE A 507 6.83 -31.41 -16.68
C ILE A 507 7.36 -30.98 -18.05
N VAL A 508 8.55 -31.42 -18.42
CA VAL A 508 9.16 -31.14 -19.73
C VAL A 508 9.35 -32.45 -20.47
N ASN A 509 8.74 -32.57 -21.65
CA ASN A 509 8.77 -33.77 -22.49
C ASN A 509 8.38 -35.05 -21.73
N GLY A 510 7.39 -34.95 -20.84
CA GLY A 510 6.88 -36.06 -20.03
C GLY A 510 7.67 -36.39 -18.76
N ASN A 511 8.78 -35.69 -18.49
CA ASN A 511 9.56 -35.87 -17.27
C ASN A 511 9.33 -34.71 -16.30
N ILE A 512 9.16 -35.01 -15.02
CA ILE A 512 9.07 -33.97 -13.97
C ILE A 512 10.43 -33.27 -13.92
N HIS A 513 10.43 -31.99 -14.25
CA HIS A 513 11.58 -31.11 -14.19
C HIS A 513 11.71 -30.47 -12.81
N ASP A 514 10.58 -30.02 -12.25
CA ASP A 514 10.53 -29.30 -10.97
C ASP A 514 9.15 -29.43 -10.30
N SER A 515 9.08 -29.08 -9.02
CA SER A 515 7.87 -29.19 -8.21
C SER A 515 7.86 -28.24 -7.02
N GLU A 516 6.66 -27.92 -6.52
CA GLU A 516 6.45 -27.12 -5.30
C GLU A 516 7.01 -25.69 -5.37
N ILE A 517 6.93 -25.06 -6.55
CA ILE A 517 7.36 -23.67 -6.74
C ILE A 517 6.28 -22.73 -6.20
N VAL A 518 6.70 -21.75 -5.40
CA VAL A 518 5.86 -20.69 -4.85
C VAL A 518 6.40 -19.35 -5.32
N LEU A 519 5.57 -18.57 -6.00
CA LEU A 519 5.91 -17.24 -6.49
C LEU A 519 5.01 -16.20 -5.81
N LYS A 520 5.61 -15.13 -5.30
CA LYS A 520 4.94 -13.92 -4.80
C LYS A 520 5.14 -12.75 -5.78
N GLU A 521 4.44 -11.64 -5.55
CA GLU A 521 4.58 -10.41 -6.34
C GLU A 521 6.05 -10.05 -6.64
N GLY A 522 6.38 -9.96 -7.92
CA GLY A 522 7.72 -9.64 -8.44
C GLY A 522 8.66 -10.85 -8.58
N GLU A 523 8.30 -12.02 -8.07
CA GLU A 523 9.08 -13.25 -8.22
C GLU A 523 8.75 -13.95 -9.54
N PHE A 524 9.71 -14.71 -10.05
CA PHE A 524 9.54 -15.50 -11.26
C PHE A 524 10.27 -16.83 -11.16
N TYR A 525 9.78 -17.78 -11.94
CA TYR A 525 10.41 -19.06 -12.20
C TYR A 525 10.83 -19.11 -13.67
N SER A 526 11.99 -19.70 -13.97
CA SER A 526 12.43 -19.86 -15.35
C SER A 526 13.04 -21.22 -15.63
N ILE A 527 12.86 -21.66 -16.87
CA ILE A 527 13.25 -22.98 -17.35
C ILE A 527 13.97 -22.79 -18.68
N ASN A 528 15.16 -23.39 -18.82
CA ASN A 528 15.83 -23.47 -20.12
C ASN A 528 15.18 -24.58 -20.96
N VAL A 529 14.91 -24.27 -22.23
CA VAL A 529 14.14 -25.13 -23.13
C VAL A 529 14.76 -25.18 -24.52
N PHE A 530 14.36 -26.18 -25.31
CA PHE A 530 14.69 -26.29 -26.72
C PHE A 530 13.44 -26.16 -27.60
N SER A 531 13.65 -25.78 -28.86
CA SER A 531 12.60 -25.81 -29.88
C SER A 531 11.81 -27.12 -29.85
N ASN A 532 10.48 -27.02 -29.85
CA ASN A 532 9.53 -28.14 -29.82
C ASN A 532 9.45 -28.93 -28.50
N ASP A 533 10.11 -28.48 -27.43
CA ASP A 533 9.82 -29.00 -26.09
C ASP A 533 8.33 -28.82 -25.76
N ASN A 534 7.75 -29.83 -25.12
CA ASN A 534 6.39 -29.77 -24.60
C ASN A 534 6.46 -29.61 -23.09
N ILE A 535 5.96 -28.48 -22.60
CA ILE A 535 5.90 -28.16 -21.18
C ILE A 535 4.45 -28.32 -20.72
N GLU A 536 4.25 -29.06 -19.64
CA GLU A 536 3.00 -29.09 -18.88
C GLU A 536 3.26 -28.45 -17.51
N LEU A 537 2.51 -27.40 -17.21
CA LEU A 537 2.51 -26.73 -15.91
C LEU A 537 1.23 -27.11 -15.18
N ILE A 538 1.36 -27.56 -13.94
CA ILE A 538 0.21 -27.90 -13.08
C ILE A 538 0.28 -27.02 -11.85
N GLY A 539 -0.69 -26.12 -11.70
CA GLY A 539 -0.63 -25.12 -10.65
C GLY A 539 -1.94 -24.36 -10.46
N LYS A 540 -1.89 -23.34 -9.62
CA LYS A 540 -2.99 -22.42 -9.33
C LYS A 540 -2.44 -21.10 -8.82
N TYR A 541 -3.26 -20.07 -8.88
CA TYR A 541 -3.00 -18.81 -8.17
C TYR A 541 -3.96 -18.67 -6.99
N ILE A 542 -3.50 -18.03 -5.92
CA ILE A 542 -4.23 -17.80 -4.67
C ILE A 542 -4.33 -16.30 -4.43
N LEU A 543 -5.56 -15.82 -4.35
CA LEU A 543 -5.84 -14.42 -4.00
C LEU A 543 -5.51 -14.16 -2.53
N ASN A 544 -4.90 -13.01 -2.25
CA ASN A 544 -4.70 -12.54 -0.88
C ASN A 544 -6.00 -11.98 -0.24
N GLY A 545 -7.09 -11.85 -1.00
CA GLY A 545 -8.38 -11.29 -0.57
C GLY A 545 -9.60 -12.16 -0.88
N LEU A 546 -10.76 -11.77 -0.32
CA LEU A 546 -12.03 -12.53 -0.43
C LEU A 546 -12.79 -12.32 -1.76
N SER A 547 -12.39 -11.36 -2.61
CA SER A 547 -13.10 -11.02 -3.85
C SER A 547 -12.19 -11.09 -5.07
N SER A 548 -12.65 -11.77 -6.12
CA SER A 548 -12.02 -11.76 -7.45
C SER A 548 -12.38 -10.48 -8.20
N GLY A 549 -11.40 -9.66 -8.56
CA GLY A 549 -11.54 -8.51 -9.46
C GLY A 549 -10.44 -8.55 -10.52
N ILE A 550 -10.77 -8.21 -11.76
CA ILE A 550 -9.82 -8.22 -12.89
C ILE A 550 -9.08 -6.88 -12.92
N LEU A 551 -7.74 -6.92 -12.99
CA LEU A 551 -6.90 -5.72 -13.14
C LEU A 551 -7.21 -5.01 -14.49
N PRO A 552 -7.33 -3.67 -14.52
CA PRO A 552 -7.52 -2.93 -15.78
C PRO A 552 -6.42 -3.23 -16.81
N LYS A 553 -6.78 -3.21 -18.10
CA LYS A 553 -5.89 -3.69 -19.17
C LYS A 553 -4.65 -2.84 -19.36
N ASN A 554 -4.74 -1.50 -19.23
CA ASN A 554 -3.50 -0.71 -19.32
C ASN A 554 -2.61 -0.98 -18.12
N LYS A 555 -3.15 -1.11 -16.91
CA LYS A 555 -2.34 -1.45 -15.72
C LYS A 555 -1.59 -2.76 -15.90
N LYS A 556 -2.26 -3.80 -16.41
CA LYS A 556 -1.62 -5.08 -16.74
C LYS A 556 -0.50 -4.93 -17.77
N SER A 557 -0.77 -4.23 -18.87
CA SER A 557 0.25 -3.92 -19.89
C SER A 557 1.44 -3.14 -19.33
N GLU A 558 1.22 -2.24 -18.37
CA GLU A 558 2.28 -1.48 -17.72
C GLU A 558 3.17 -2.34 -16.81
N LEU A 559 2.58 -3.28 -16.04
CA LEU A 559 3.33 -4.23 -15.21
C LEU A 559 4.26 -5.12 -16.06
N ILE A 560 3.74 -5.63 -17.17
CA ILE A 560 4.47 -6.46 -18.13
C ILE A 560 5.67 -5.71 -18.71
N GLU A 561 5.46 -4.46 -19.16
CA GLU A 561 6.55 -3.63 -19.69
C GLU A 561 7.57 -3.27 -18.61
N LYS A 562 7.14 -3.06 -17.37
CA LYS A 562 8.06 -2.84 -16.24
C LYS A 562 8.92 -4.07 -15.98
N PHE A 563 8.33 -5.26 -15.93
CA PHE A 563 9.07 -6.52 -15.73
C PHE A 563 10.12 -6.75 -16.82
N LYS A 564 9.76 -6.53 -18.09
CA LYS A 564 10.69 -6.61 -19.23
C LYS A 564 11.89 -5.68 -19.09
N LYS A 565 11.68 -4.42 -18.69
CA LYS A 565 12.76 -3.45 -18.49
C LYS A 565 13.71 -3.89 -17.37
N THR A 566 13.18 -4.36 -16.25
CA THR A 566 13.99 -4.78 -15.10
C THR A 566 14.88 -5.98 -15.43
N ARG A 567 14.37 -6.94 -16.21
CA ARG A 567 15.14 -8.16 -16.57
C ARG A 567 16.24 -7.91 -17.61
N LEU A 568 16.09 -6.92 -18.49
CA LEU A 568 17.14 -6.58 -19.47
C LEU A 568 18.43 -6.03 -18.82
N ILE A 569 18.40 -5.71 -17.52
CA ILE A 569 19.52 -5.15 -16.76
C ILE A 569 20.32 -6.25 -16.01
N ILE A 570 19.79 -7.48 -15.96
CA ILE A 570 20.42 -8.67 -15.37
C ILE A 570 20.95 -9.55 -16.50
#